data_AF-A0A8H4XQZ9-F1
#
_entry.id   AF-A0A8H4XQZ9-F1
#
_cell.length_a   1.000
_cell.length_b   1.000
_cell.length_c   1.000
_cell.angle_alpha   90.00
_cell.angle_beta   90.00
_cell.angle_gamma   90.00
#
_symmetry.space_group_name_H-M   'P 1'
#
loop_
_entity.id
_entity.type
_entity.pdbx_description
1 polymer ?
#
loop_
_entity_poly.entity_id
_entity_poly.type
_entity_poly.pdbx_seq_one_letter_code
_entity_poly.pdbx_strand_id
1 'polypeptide(L)'
;TEKHALLTEISETSTANLQPPLDEAALLQELVAQFLAQEGYYETARTFAEEVREESVTLENGQSRSLYQHEPGEDIDTANRQKIRAAILEGDIDKALKYTNAYFPKVLQDNPHILFKLRCRKFLEMMCKCSDSSSAATTVAKREEEMEVDDGFSDDEGMDTEESRTAVDDTAKFHELLTEAVQYGQQLRMDYPSDEYGGDKQYLEDIFSLVAYPDPRSSVHGHHLDASGRVSVADDLNAAIL
;
A
#
# COMPACT_ATOMS: atom_id res chain seq x y z
N THR A 1 -1.19 -43.35 20.97
CA THR A 1 -2.45 -42.60 20.77
C THR A 1 -2.77 -42.62 19.30
N GLU A 2 -4.01 -42.92 18.90
CA GLU A 2 -4.45 -42.95 17.49
C GLU A 2 -4.07 -41.69 16.72
N LYS A 3 -4.02 -40.54 17.41
CA LYS A 3 -3.51 -39.27 16.87
C LYS A 3 -2.10 -39.37 16.28
N HIS A 4 -1.20 -40.13 16.89
CA HIS A 4 0.17 -40.26 16.38
C HIS A 4 0.24 -41.16 15.14
N ALA A 5 -0.61 -42.18 15.07
CA ALA A 5 -0.72 -43.05 13.89
C ALA A 5 -1.30 -42.28 12.69
N LEU A 6 -2.35 -41.48 12.93
CA LEU A 6 -2.93 -40.57 11.92
C LEU A 6 -1.93 -39.54 11.41
N LEU A 7 -1.10 -38.95 12.29
CA LEU A 7 -0.08 -37.99 11.86
C LEU A 7 1.01 -38.64 11.00
N THR A 8 1.40 -39.88 11.31
CA THR A 8 2.34 -40.65 10.47
C THR A 8 1.73 -40.96 9.11
N GLU A 9 0.47 -41.40 9.06
CA GLU A 9 -0.25 -41.70 7.82
C GLU A 9 -0.41 -40.46 6.92
N ILE A 10 -0.68 -39.28 7.50
CA ILE A 10 -0.70 -38.01 6.78
C ILE A 10 0.69 -37.67 6.21
N SER A 11 1.76 -37.88 6.98
CA SER A 11 3.12 -37.58 6.52
C SER A 11 3.63 -38.54 5.42
N GLU A 12 3.07 -39.75 5.35
CA GLU A 12 3.43 -40.76 4.32
C GLU A 12 2.59 -40.62 3.04
N THR A 13 1.56 -39.77 3.04
CA THR A 13 0.69 -39.57 1.88
C THR A 13 1.45 -38.80 0.79
N SER A 14 1.86 -39.52 -0.26
CA SER A 14 2.65 -38.94 -1.36
C SER A 14 1.85 -37.95 -2.20
N THR A 15 2.43 -36.76 -2.38
CA THR A 15 1.92 -35.68 -3.23
C THR A 15 2.27 -35.84 -4.72
N ALA A 16 3.03 -36.89 -5.08
CA ALA A 16 3.56 -37.11 -6.44
C ALA A 16 2.49 -37.24 -7.54
N ASN A 17 1.22 -37.45 -7.18
CA ASN A 17 0.11 -37.51 -8.14
C ASN A 17 -0.59 -36.16 -8.37
N LEU A 18 -0.25 -35.10 -7.63
CA LEU A 18 -0.90 -33.79 -7.77
C LEU A 18 -0.59 -33.14 -9.12
N GLN A 19 0.67 -33.19 -9.56
CA GLN A 19 1.10 -32.66 -10.85
C GLN A 19 2.30 -33.43 -11.43
N PRO A 20 2.08 -34.61 -12.04
CA PRO A 20 3.13 -35.32 -12.77
C PRO A 20 3.62 -34.45 -13.94
N PRO A 21 4.94 -34.32 -14.22
CA PRO A 21 6.06 -35.13 -13.72
C PRO A 21 6.83 -34.52 -12.52
N LEU A 22 6.32 -33.47 -11.86
CA LEU A 22 7.04 -32.81 -10.77
C LEU A 22 6.99 -33.67 -9.50
N ASP A 23 8.13 -33.76 -8.80
CA ASP A 23 8.17 -34.28 -7.45
C ASP A 23 7.67 -33.23 -6.44
N GLU A 24 7.51 -33.62 -5.18
CA GLU A 24 6.95 -32.73 -4.14
C GLU A 24 7.78 -31.45 -3.96
N ALA A 25 9.11 -31.58 -3.99
CA ALA A 25 10.02 -30.45 -3.82
C ALA A 25 9.91 -29.49 -5.00
N ALA A 26 9.93 -29.99 -6.23
CA ALA A 26 9.78 -29.19 -7.44
C ALA A 26 8.40 -28.54 -7.51
N LEU A 27 7.33 -29.23 -7.10
CA LEU A 27 5.98 -28.66 -7.02
C LEU A 27 5.90 -27.50 -6.02
N LEU A 28 6.49 -27.66 -4.83
CA LEU A 28 6.54 -26.60 -3.82
C LEU A 28 7.37 -25.41 -4.28
N GLN A 29 8.55 -25.66 -4.86
CA GLN A 29 9.40 -24.62 -5.42
C GLN A 29 8.67 -23.85 -6.53
N GLU A 30 7.99 -24.55 -7.43
CA GLU A 30 7.17 -23.95 -8.49
C GLU A 30 6.04 -23.08 -7.91
N LEU A 31 5.32 -23.56 -6.89
CA LEU A 31 4.24 -22.81 -6.24
C LEU A 31 4.77 -21.54 -5.55
N VAL A 32 5.92 -21.63 -4.88
CA VAL A 32 6.57 -20.47 -4.24
C VAL A 32 7.02 -19.46 -5.28
N ALA A 33 7.63 -19.90 -6.39
CA ALA A 33 8.04 -19.04 -7.48
C ALA A 33 6.83 -18.32 -8.11
N GLN A 34 5.75 -19.06 -8.38
CA GLN A 34 4.49 -18.51 -8.88
C GLN A 34 3.93 -17.44 -7.94
N PHE A 35 3.84 -17.77 -6.65
CA PHE A 35 3.31 -16.85 -5.65
C PHE A 35 4.14 -15.57 -5.58
N LEU A 36 5.47 -15.67 -5.53
CA LEU A 36 6.35 -14.51 -5.48
C LEU A 36 6.22 -13.65 -6.74
N ALA A 37 6.12 -14.27 -7.93
CA ALA A 37 5.91 -13.55 -9.18
C ALA A 37 4.52 -12.88 -9.25
N GLN A 38 3.49 -13.57 -8.76
CA GLN A 38 2.11 -13.09 -8.76
C GLN A 38 1.92 -11.92 -7.80
N GLU A 39 2.51 -11.96 -6.61
CA GLU A 39 2.45 -10.89 -5.60
C GLU A 39 3.35 -9.68 -5.93
N GLY A 40 4.14 -9.76 -7.01
CA GLY A 40 5.02 -8.69 -7.45
C GLY A 40 6.39 -8.66 -6.74
N TYR A 41 6.77 -9.73 -6.03
CA TYR A 41 8.10 -9.92 -5.45
C TYR A 41 9.09 -10.44 -6.49
N TYR A 42 9.21 -9.74 -7.62
CA TYR A 42 9.99 -10.16 -8.79
C TYR A 42 11.46 -10.47 -8.45
N GLU A 43 12.13 -9.59 -7.70
CA GLU A 43 13.54 -9.77 -7.36
C GLU A 43 13.76 -11.02 -6.50
N THR A 44 12.83 -11.28 -5.58
CA THR A 44 12.84 -12.49 -4.74
C THR A 44 12.54 -13.73 -5.57
N ALA A 45 11.52 -13.69 -6.44
CA ALA A 45 11.18 -14.78 -7.35
C ALA A 45 12.37 -15.15 -8.26
N ARG A 46 13.04 -14.14 -8.82
CA ARG A 46 14.22 -14.33 -9.69
C ARG A 46 15.38 -14.97 -8.94
N THR A 47 15.72 -14.44 -7.76
CA THR A 47 16.81 -14.97 -6.94
C THR A 47 16.51 -16.40 -6.51
N PHE A 48 15.27 -16.67 -6.09
CA PHE A 48 14.80 -18.00 -5.71
C PHE A 48 14.87 -18.99 -6.89
N ALA A 49 14.42 -18.60 -8.09
CA ALA A 49 14.48 -19.45 -9.27
C ALA A 49 15.94 -19.73 -9.72
N GLU A 50 16.85 -18.75 -9.55
CA GLU A 50 18.28 -18.93 -9.81
C GLU A 50 18.90 -19.95 -8.84
N GLU A 51 18.59 -19.85 -7.54
CA GLU A 51 19.09 -20.74 -6.48
C GLU A 51 18.55 -22.17 -6.65
N VAL A 52 17.25 -22.34 -6.89
CA VAL A 52 16.62 -23.64 -7.15
C VAL A 52 17.24 -24.32 -8.36
N ARG A 53 17.53 -23.56 -9.42
CA ARG A 53 18.19 -24.08 -10.63
C ARG A 53 19.64 -24.50 -10.35
N GLU A 54 20.39 -23.72 -9.58
CA GLU A 54 21.76 -24.09 -9.20
C GLU A 54 21.78 -25.37 -8.37
N GLU A 55 20.91 -25.48 -7.36
CA GLU A 55 20.74 -26.70 -6.56
C GLU A 55 20.37 -27.90 -7.43
N SER A 56 19.38 -27.73 -8.33
CA SER A 56 18.92 -28.77 -9.27
C SER A 56 20.01 -29.25 -10.23
N VAL A 57 21.00 -28.42 -10.56
CA VAL A 57 22.12 -28.77 -11.44
C VAL A 57 23.21 -29.51 -10.66
N THR A 58 23.43 -29.15 -9.39
CA THR A 58 24.41 -29.83 -8.54
C THR A 58 23.97 -31.23 -8.10
N LEU A 59 22.67 -31.43 -7.92
CA LEU A 59 22.07 -32.73 -7.73
C LEU A 59 21.88 -33.34 -9.14
N GLU A 60 22.51 -34.47 -9.47
CA GLU A 60 22.45 -35.10 -10.81
C GLU A 60 21.04 -35.61 -11.25
N ASN A 61 19.96 -35.00 -10.76
CA ASN A 61 18.58 -35.20 -11.20
C ASN A 61 18.31 -34.29 -12.42
N GLY A 62 18.70 -34.76 -13.61
CA GLY A 62 18.47 -34.09 -14.90
C GLY A 62 17.00 -33.92 -15.33
N GLN A 63 16.06 -33.72 -14.40
CA GLN A 63 14.62 -33.61 -14.64
C GLN A 63 13.97 -32.31 -14.15
N SER A 64 14.72 -31.31 -13.66
CA SER A 64 14.10 -30.03 -13.30
C SER A 64 13.85 -29.18 -14.56
N ARG A 65 12.85 -29.57 -15.35
CA ARG A 65 12.18 -28.67 -16.30
C ARG A 65 11.24 -27.78 -15.48
N SER A 66 11.77 -26.71 -14.93
CA SER A 66 10.94 -25.58 -14.47
C SER A 66 9.98 -25.21 -15.60
N LEU A 67 8.68 -25.27 -15.34
CA LEU A 67 7.66 -24.84 -16.31
C LEU A 67 7.53 -23.30 -16.30
N TYR A 68 7.99 -22.63 -15.23
CA TYR A 68 8.35 -21.21 -15.23
C TYR A 68 9.60 -20.92 -16.07
N GLN A 69 9.47 -21.13 -17.38
CA GLN A 69 10.36 -20.52 -18.34
C GLN A 69 9.88 -19.08 -18.56
N HIS A 70 10.38 -18.16 -17.73
CA HIS A 70 10.16 -16.71 -17.87
C HIS A 70 10.38 -16.30 -19.34
N GLU A 71 9.31 -15.90 -20.03
CA GLU A 71 9.46 -15.22 -21.31
C GLU A 71 10.05 -13.83 -21.02
N PRO A 72 11.13 -13.38 -21.69
CA PRO A 72 11.81 -12.12 -21.37
C PRO A 72 10.93 -10.85 -21.50
N GLY A 73 9.71 -10.97 -22.07
CA GLY A 73 8.69 -9.92 -22.04
C GLY A 73 7.92 -9.81 -20.71
N GLU A 74 7.75 -10.92 -19.98
CA GLU A 74 7.09 -10.94 -18.67
C GLU A 74 7.93 -10.25 -17.59
N ASP A 75 9.24 -10.18 -17.75
CA ASP A 75 10.14 -9.46 -16.85
C ASP A 75 9.82 -7.96 -16.80
N ILE A 76 9.45 -7.37 -17.94
CA ILE A 76 9.12 -5.95 -18.04
C ILE A 76 7.76 -5.69 -17.38
N ASP A 77 6.76 -6.52 -17.67
CA ASP A 77 5.43 -6.37 -17.09
C ASP A 77 5.44 -6.63 -15.58
N THR A 78 6.21 -7.61 -15.13
CA THR A 78 6.38 -7.89 -13.69
C THR A 78 7.10 -6.74 -12.99
N ALA A 79 8.16 -6.18 -13.59
CA ALA A 79 8.82 -4.98 -13.05
C ALA A 79 7.90 -3.76 -13.04
N ASN A 80 7.04 -3.58 -14.05
CA ASN A 80 6.06 -2.51 -14.10
C ASN A 80 4.97 -2.68 -13.03
N ARG A 81 4.46 -3.91 -12.84
CA ARG A 81 3.53 -4.25 -11.73
C ARG A 81 4.15 -3.95 -10.37
N GLN A 82 5.41 -4.34 -10.15
CA GLN A 82 6.12 -4.06 -8.89
C GLN A 82 6.23 -2.55 -8.64
N LYS A 83 6.56 -1.74 -9.65
CA LYS A 83 6.60 -0.26 -9.54
C LYS A 83 5.25 0.34 -9.17
N ILE A 84 4.16 -0.18 -9.75
CA ILE A 84 2.80 0.27 -9.44
C ILE A 84 2.46 -0.08 -7.99
N ARG A 85 2.70 -1.33 -7.57
CA ARG A 85 2.47 -1.80 -6.20
C ARG A 85 3.25 -0.98 -5.18
N ALA A 86 4.54 -0.75 -5.42
CA ALA A 86 5.38 0.06 -4.54
C ALA A 86 4.82 1.49 -4.38
N ALA A 87 4.41 2.14 -5.46
CA ALA A 87 3.82 3.48 -5.40
C ALA A 87 2.53 3.52 -4.56
N ILE A 88 1.68 2.49 -4.65
CA ILE A 88 0.45 2.40 -3.82
C ILE A 88 0.80 2.22 -2.35
N LEU A 89 1.74 1.33 -2.03
CA LEU A 89 2.14 1.05 -0.64
C LEU A 89 2.84 2.26 0.02
N GLU A 90 3.61 3.03 -0.76
CA GLU A 90 4.21 4.31 -0.34
C GLU A 90 3.17 5.41 -0.13
N GLY A 91 1.94 5.26 -0.65
CA GLY A 91 0.88 6.27 -0.59
C GLY A 91 0.94 7.30 -1.73
N ASP A 92 1.78 7.08 -2.76
CA ASP A 92 1.84 7.90 -3.97
C ASP A 92 0.89 7.35 -5.04
N ILE A 93 -0.40 7.61 -4.83
CA ILE A 93 -1.46 7.11 -5.71
C ILE A 93 -1.42 7.79 -7.09
N ASP A 94 -0.94 9.03 -7.19
CA ASP A 94 -0.82 9.74 -8.46
C ASP A 94 0.22 9.08 -9.37
N LYS A 95 1.37 8.70 -8.80
CA LYS A 95 2.39 7.93 -9.50
C LYS A 95 1.87 6.54 -9.89
N ALA A 96 1.14 5.88 -9.01
CA ALA A 96 0.51 4.59 -9.31
C ALA A 96 -0.48 4.68 -10.50
N LEU A 97 -1.36 5.67 -10.50
CA LEU A 97 -2.30 5.92 -11.61
C LEU A 97 -1.57 6.25 -12.91
N LYS A 98 -0.49 7.04 -12.84
CA LYS A 98 0.32 7.38 -14.01
C LYS A 98 0.98 6.14 -14.62
N TYR A 99 1.60 5.29 -13.80
CA TYR A 99 2.20 4.04 -14.26
C TYR A 99 1.17 3.07 -14.80
N THR A 100 0.02 2.95 -14.13
CA THR A 100 -1.06 2.06 -14.58
C THR A 100 -1.59 2.50 -15.95
N ASN A 101 -1.83 3.79 -16.17
CA ASN A 101 -2.26 4.28 -17.49
C ASN A 101 -1.17 4.16 -18.58
N ALA A 102 0.11 4.22 -18.20
CA ALA A 102 1.21 4.11 -19.13
C ALA A 102 1.48 2.66 -19.58
N TYR A 103 1.42 1.71 -18.64
CA TYR A 103 1.75 0.30 -18.88
C TYR A 103 0.52 -0.57 -19.14
N PHE A 104 -0.62 -0.28 -18.51
CA PHE A 104 -1.85 -1.08 -18.54
C PHE A 104 -3.12 -0.23 -18.77
N PRO A 105 -3.24 0.48 -19.91
CA PRO A 105 -4.26 1.50 -20.14
C PRO A 105 -5.72 1.00 -20.13
N LYS A 106 -5.95 -0.30 -20.36
CA LYS A 106 -7.29 -0.90 -20.38
C LYS A 106 -7.77 -1.35 -19.01
N VAL A 107 -6.87 -1.68 -18.08
CA VAL A 107 -7.23 -2.29 -16.79
C VAL A 107 -8.18 -1.41 -15.99
N LEU A 108 -7.94 -0.09 -15.98
CA LEU A 108 -8.80 0.87 -15.28
C LEU A 108 -10.11 1.17 -16.02
N GLN A 109 -10.17 0.95 -17.35
CA GLN A 109 -11.39 1.10 -18.15
C GLN A 109 -12.32 -0.09 -17.94
N ASP A 110 -11.73 -1.29 -17.91
CA ASP A 110 -12.46 -2.55 -17.74
C ASP A 110 -12.88 -2.77 -16.27
N ASN A 111 -12.15 -2.16 -15.31
CA ASN A 111 -12.40 -2.27 -13.88
C ASN A 111 -12.63 -0.90 -13.22
N PRO A 112 -13.79 -0.24 -13.47
CA PRO A 112 -14.04 1.11 -12.97
C PRO A 112 -14.12 1.19 -11.43
N HIS A 113 -14.48 0.08 -10.78
CA HIS A 113 -14.49 -0.04 -9.31
C HIS A 113 -13.08 0.05 -8.68
N ILE A 114 -12.04 -0.42 -9.37
CA ILE A 114 -10.65 -0.30 -8.91
C ILE A 114 -10.17 1.14 -9.02
N LEU A 115 -10.51 1.81 -10.13
CA LEU A 115 -10.22 3.24 -10.30
C LEU A 115 -10.90 4.07 -9.20
N PHE A 116 -12.15 3.75 -8.86
CA PHE A 116 -12.85 4.37 -7.72
C PHE A 116 -12.08 4.16 -6.41
N LYS A 117 -11.71 2.91 -6.07
CA LYS A 117 -10.93 2.61 -4.85
C LYS A 117 -9.60 3.37 -4.80
N LEU A 118 -8.86 3.42 -5.92
CA LEU A 118 -7.63 4.21 -6.02
C LEU A 118 -7.90 5.69 -5.76
N ARG A 119 -8.94 6.26 -6.36
CA ARG A 119 -9.29 7.67 -6.18
C ARG A 119 -9.71 8.00 -4.74
N CYS A 120 -10.45 7.10 -4.08
CA CYS A 120 -10.75 7.21 -2.66
C CYS A 120 -9.49 7.11 -1.80
N ARG A 121 -8.59 6.17 -2.12
CA ARG A 121 -7.30 6.05 -1.41
C ARG A 121 -6.47 7.32 -1.57
N LYS A 122 -6.44 7.94 -2.76
CA LYS A 122 -5.78 9.24 -2.95
C LYS A 122 -6.34 10.30 -2.00
N PHE A 123 -7.66 10.43 -1.88
CA PHE A 123 -8.27 11.36 -0.93
C PHE A 123 -7.84 11.07 0.51
N LEU A 124 -7.85 9.80 0.93
CA LEU A 124 -7.40 9.38 2.26
C LEU A 124 -5.93 9.71 2.51
N GLU A 125 -5.04 9.54 1.52
CA GLU A 125 -3.64 9.95 1.64
C GLU A 125 -3.49 11.48 1.77
N MET A 126 -4.31 12.26 1.07
CA MET A 126 -4.33 13.72 1.25
C MET A 126 -4.77 14.10 2.67
N MET A 127 -5.77 13.42 3.23
CA MET A 127 -6.21 13.62 4.61
C MET A 127 -5.12 13.23 5.63
N CYS A 128 -4.41 12.11 5.42
CA CYS A 128 -3.26 11.73 6.26
C CYS A 128 -2.17 12.80 6.25
N LYS A 129 -1.82 13.34 5.07
CA LYS A 129 -0.81 14.41 4.94
C LYS A 129 -1.22 15.68 5.69
N CYS A 130 -2.50 16.02 5.73
CA CYS A 130 -3.02 17.13 6.53
C CYS A 130 -2.78 16.87 8.03
N SER A 131 -3.13 15.68 8.54
CA SER A 131 -2.92 15.31 9.96
C SER A 131 -1.46 15.33 10.38
N ASP A 132 -0.57 14.82 9.54
CA ASP A 132 0.86 14.72 9.86
C ASP A 132 1.52 16.11 9.91
N SER A 133 1.04 17.06 9.11
CA SER A 133 1.42 18.48 9.20
C SER A 133 0.86 19.17 10.46
N SER A 134 -0.31 18.74 10.96
CA SER A 134 -0.96 19.32 12.15
C SER A 134 -0.38 18.79 13.47
N SER A 135 0.06 17.52 13.53
CA SER A 135 0.62 16.95 14.76
C SER A 135 1.99 17.51 15.10
N ALA A 136 2.74 17.98 14.09
CA ALA A 136 3.98 18.73 14.29
C ALA A 136 3.76 20.07 15.02
N ALA A 137 2.61 20.72 14.79
CA ALA A 137 2.26 21.98 15.44
C ALA A 137 1.71 21.81 16.88
N THR A 138 1.04 20.69 17.17
CA THR A 138 0.35 20.48 18.47
C THR A 138 1.28 20.01 19.60
N THR A 139 2.39 19.36 19.28
CA THR A 139 3.35 18.87 20.30
C THR A 139 4.15 19.99 20.97
N VAL A 140 4.20 21.18 20.37
CA VAL A 140 4.87 22.36 20.93
C VAL A 140 3.95 23.10 21.91
N ALA A 141 2.67 23.26 21.58
CA ALA A 141 1.69 23.97 22.42
C ALA A 141 1.41 23.30 23.78
N LYS A 142 1.63 21.99 23.90
CA LYS A 142 1.41 21.26 25.16
C LYS A 142 2.56 21.37 26.18
N ARG A 143 3.69 21.99 25.81
CA ARG A 143 4.82 22.25 26.73
C ARG A 143 4.76 23.60 27.44
N GLU A 144 3.89 24.52 27.02
CA GLU A 144 3.81 25.87 27.58
C GLU A 144 2.85 26.03 28.77
N GLU A 145 1.99 25.04 29.06
CA GLU A 145 1.06 25.10 30.20
C GLU A 145 1.67 24.66 31.54
N GLU A 146 2.95 24.30 31.59
CA GLU A 146 3.68 23.98 32.84
C GLU A 146 4.85 24.96 33.09
N MET A 147 4.57 26.25 33.26
CA MET A 147 5.52 27.15 33.92
C MET A 147 4.78 28.15 34.82
N GLU A 148 4.57 27.75 36.08
CA GLU A 148 4.15 28.67 37.14
C GLU A 148 5.26 29.71 37.42
N VAL A 149 4.80 30.93 37.66
CA VAL A 149 5.53 32.20 37.79
C VAL A 149 6.32 32.26 39.11
N ASP A 150 7.62 32.59 39.06
CA ASP A 150 8.30 33.28 40.17
C ASP A 150 9.35 34.27 39.67
N ASP A 151 9.43 35.39 40.38
CA ASP A 151 9.80 36.74 39.97
C ASP A 151 11.31 37.02 40.08
N GLY A 152 11.92 37.68 39.08
CA GLY A 152 13.34 38.01 39.13
C GLY A 152 13.86 38.73 37.89
N PHE A 153 13.85 40.07 37.93
CA PHE A 153 14.52 40.97 36.98
C PHE A 153 15.96 40.53 36.67
N SER A 154 16.27 40.27 35.40
CA SER A 154 17.62 40.33 34.84
C SER A 154 17.55 40.63 33.34
N ASP A 155 18.26 41.69 32.98
CA ASP A 155 18.57 42.22 31.65
C ASP A 155 19.30 41.15 30.83
N ASP A 156 18.77 40.72 29.68
CA ASP A 156 19.51 39.91 28.72
C ASP A 156 19.06 40.17 27.27
N GLU A 157 20.08 40.31 26.45
CA GLU A 157 20.06 40.63 25.03
C GLU A 157 19.64 39.42 24.19
N GLY A 158 18.83 39.67 23.16
CA GLY A 158 18.77 38.87 21.93
C GLY A 158 18.39 37.39 22.09
N MET A 159 17.09 37.08 22.01
CA MET A 159 16.61 35.72 21.76
C MET A 159 15.72 35.68 20.52
N ASP A 160 16.16 34.88 19.56
CA ASP A 160 15.75 34.84 18.15
C ASP A 160 14.23 34.70 17.92
N THR A 161 13.70 35.63 17.14
CA THR A 161 12.33 35.63 16.60
C THR A 161 12.21 34.70 15.38
N GLU A 162 12.76 33.49 15.45
CA GLU A 162 12.70 32.49 14.38
C GLU A 162 11.62 31.42 14.64
N GLU A 163 11.20 31.24 15.90
CA GLU A 163 10.23 30.20 16.30
C GLU A 163 8.76 30.57 15.96
N SER A 164 8.45 31.87 15.88
CA SER A 164 7.12 32.34 15.49
C SER A 164 6.87 32.24 13.97
N ARG A 165 7.94 32.25 13.15
CA ARG A 165 7.83 32.18 11.69
C ARG A 165 7.47 30.78 11.20
N THR A 166 7.96 29.74 11.87
CA THR A 166 7.70 28.34 11.52
C THR A 166 6.26 27.92 11.83
N ALA A 167 5.72 28.32 12.99
CA ALA A 167 4.34 27.99 13.37
C ALA A 167 3.28 28.61 12.43
N VAL A 168 3.51 29.85 11.98
CA VAL A 168 2.62 30.51 11.01
C VAL A 168 2.72 29.87 9.63
N ASP A 169 3.93 29.47 9.21
CA ASP A 169 4.18 28.76 7.95
C ASP A 169 3.54 27.36 7.95
N ASP A 170 3.61 26.62 9.06
CA ASP A 170 3.00 25.29 9.19
C ASP A 170 1.47 25.33 9.24
N THR A 171 0.89 26.37 9.86
CA THR A 171 -0.55 26.60 9.84
C THR A 171 -1.04 26.94 8.42
N ALA A 172 -0.28 27.74 7.67
CA ALA A 172 -0.59 28.07 6.29
C ALA A 172 -0.53 26.84 5.38
N LYS A 173 0.52 26.02 5.51
CA LYS A 173 0.67 24.74 4.78
C LYS A 173 -0.46 23.76 5.09
N PHE A 174 -0.85 23.64 6.37
CA PHE A 174 -1.99 22.81 6.76
C PHE A 174 -3.27 23.25 6.05
N HIS A 175 -3.57 24.55 6.07
CA HIS A 175 -4.76 25.08 5.40
C HIS A 175 -4.71 24.88 3.88
N GLU A 176 -3.53 25.00 3.27
CA GLU A 176 -3.33 24.73 1.84
C GLU A 176 -3.61 23.26 1.49
N LEU A 177 -2.99 22.31 2.20
CA LEU A 177 -3.19 20.87 2.01
C LEU A 177 -4.66 20.47 2.24
N LEU A 178 -5.30 21.03 3.26
CA LEU A 178 -6.71 20.77 3.54
C LEU A 178 -7.61 21.33 2.43
N THR A 179 -7.29 22.52 1.92
CA THR A 179 -8.02 23.12 0.80
C THR A 179 -7.91 22.24 -0.44
N GLU A 180 -6.72 21.72 -0.74
CA GLU A 180 -6.50 20.78 -1.85
C GLU A 180 -7.29 19.49 -1.67
N ALA A 181 -7.26 18.90 -0.46
CA ALA A 181 -7.99 17.68 -0.13
C ALA A 181 -9.50 17.87 -0.31
N VAL A 182 -10.05 18.99 0.16
CA VAL A 182 -11.48 19.32 0.03
C VAL A 182 -11.86 19.53 -1.43
N GLN A 183 -11.06 20.25 -2.21
CA GLN A 183 -11.31 20.44 -3.65
C GLN A 183 -11.29 19.09 -4.39
N TYR A 184 -10.33 18.23 -4.09
CA TYR A 184 -10.26 16.89 -4.66
C TYR A 184 -11.48 16.05 -4.26
N GLY A 185 -11.90 16.08 -2.99
CA GLY A 185 -13.10 15.39 -2.52
C GLY A 185 -14.38 15.88 -3.21
N GLN A 186 -14.51 17.19 -3.45
CA GLN A 186 -15.62 17.76 -4.21
C GLN A 186 -15.65 17.24 -5.65
N GLN A 187 -14.49 17.24 -6.34
CA GLN A 187 -14.38 16.67 -7.68
C GLN A 187 -14.73 15.18 -7.68
N LEU A 188 -14.22 14.44 -6.70
CA LEU A 188 -14.49 13.00 -6.56
C LEU A 188 -15.99 12.71 -6.40
N ARG A 189 -16.72 13.53 -5.63
CA ARG A 189 -18.18 13.43 -5.51
C ARG A 189 -18.91 13.72 -6.83
N MET A 190 -18.41 14.67 -7.62
CA MET A 190 -19.01 14.96 -8.94
C MET A 190 -18.76 13.82 -9.94
N ASP A 191 -17.59 13.18 -9.86
CA ASP A 191 -17.22 12.07 -10.75
C ASP A 191 -18.00 10.79 -10.43
N TYR A 192 -18.44 10.62 -9.18
CA TYR A 192 -19.23 9.47 -8.70
C TYR A 192 -20.52 9.93 -7.98
N PRO A 193 -21.52 10.44 -8.73
CA PRO A 193 -22.75 10.97 -8.14
C PRO A 193 -23.70 9.88 -7.60
N SER A 194 -23.49 8.63 -8.02
CA SER A 194 -24.30 7.45 -7.68
C SER A 194 -23.42 6.21 -7.64
N ASP A 195 -23.96 5.12 -7.10
CA ASP A 195 -23.29 3.80 -7.06
C ASP A 195 -23.18 3.14 -8.45
N GLU A 196 -23.81 3.74 -9.47
CA GLU A 196 -23.64 3.34 -10.86
C GLU A 196 -22.17 3.52 -11.31
N TYR A 197 -21.69 2.62 -12.18
CA TYR A 197 -20.32 2.63 -12.72
C TYR A 197 -19.20 2.38 -11.69
N GLY A 198 -19.49 1.66 -10.60
CA GLY A 198 -18.48 1.17 -9.66
C GLY A 198 -18.08 2.16 -8.56
N GLY A 199 -18.88 3.21 -8.35
CA GLY A 199 -18.79 4.06 -7.17
C GLY A 199 -19.49 3.46 -5.95
N ASP A 200 -19.24 4.05 -4.78
CA ASP A 200 -19.93 3.74 -3.52
C ASP A 200 -20.19 5.04 -2.77
N LYS A 201 -21.43 5.51 -2.79
CA LYS A 201 -21.84 6.77 -2.19
C LYS A 201 -21.72 6.75 -0.67
N GLN A 202 -22.05 5.63 -0.03
CA GLN A 202 -21.94 5.52 1.42
C GLN A 202 -20.48 5.61 1.84
N TYR A 203 -19.61 4.91 1.12
CA TYR A 203 -18.17 4.98 1.38
C TYR A 203 -17.61 6.40 1.18
N LEU A 204 -18.07 7.12 0.15
CA LEU A 204 -17.70 8.53 -0.03
C LEU A 204 -18.18 9.41 1.14
N GLU A 205 -19.41 9.24 1.62
CA GLU A 205 -19.92 9.96 2.79
C GLU A 205 -19.07 9.68 4.04
N ASP A 206 -18.72 8.41 4.26
CA ASP A 206 -17.90 7.96 5.37
C ASP A 206 -16.51 8.61 5.35
N ILE A 207 -15.79 8.58 4.22
CA ILE A 207 -14.45 9.18 4.13
C ILE A 207 -14.50 10.71 4.13
N PHE A 208 -15.52 11.34 3.56
CA PHE A 208 -15.64 12.80 3.59
C PHE A 208 -15.98 13.35 4.98
N SER A 209 -16.58 12.52 5.84
CA SER A 209 -16.80 12.88 7.25
C SER A 209 -15.50 13.21 7.99
N LEU A 210 -14.35 12.67 7.55
CA LEU A 210 -13.04 12.90 8.14
C LEU A 210 -12.64 14.38 8.20
N VAL A 211 -13.12 15.18 7.24
CA VAL A 211 -12.87 16.63 7.17
C VAL A 211 -13.50 17.39 8.34
N ALA A 212 -14.55 16.83 8.96
CA ALA A 212 -15.24 17.47 10.08
C ALA A 212 -14.46 17.38 11.41
N TYR A 213 -13.37 16.61 11.44
CA TYR A 213 -12.57 16.37 12.65
C TYR A 213 -11.26 17.14 12.59
N PRO A 214 -10.83 17.80 13.69
CA PRO A 214 -9.50 18.41 13.78
C PRO A 214 -8.38 17.39 13.55
N ASP A 215 -8.55 16.18 14.10
CA ASP A 215 -7.74 15.01 13.75
C ASP A 215 -8.61 13.96 13.04
N PRO A 216 -8.45 13.77 11.72
CA PRO A 216 -9.10 12.71 10.95
C PRO A 216 -9.03 11.31 11.58
N ARG A 217 -7.96 10.96 12.30
CA ARG A 217 -7.81 9.63 12.94
C ARG A 217 -8.77 9.44 14.12
N SER A 218 -9.24 10.53 14.73
CA SER A 218 -10.23 10.49 15.82
C SER A 218 -11.67 10.27 15.36
N SER A 219 -11.93 10.32 14.05
CA SER A 219 -13.25 10.03 13.48
C SER A 219 -13.65 8.57 13.70
N VAL A 220 -14.96 8.31 13.72
CA VAL A 220 -15.51 6.93 13.69
C VAL A 220 -15.07 6.18 12.41
N HIS A 221 -14.77 6.93 11.35
CA HIS A 221 -14.25 6.42 10.08
C HIS A 221 -12.71 6.49 9.97
N GLY A 222 -12.02 6.82 11.06
CA GLY A 222 -10.55 6.97 11.09
C GLY A 222 -9.80 5.69 10.67
N HIS A 223 -10.40 4.53 10.86
CA HIS A 223 -9.88 3.23 10.42
C HIS A 223 -9.63 3.13 8.90
N HIS A 224 -10.28 3.97 8.07
CA HIS A 224 -9.99 4.02 6.64
C HIS A 224 -8.61 4.60 6.32
N LEU A 225 -8.00 5.36 7.24
CA LEU A 225 -6.68 5.96 7.05
C LEU A 225 -5.54 4.94 7.19
N ASP A 226 -5.82 3.76 7.77
CA ASP A 226 -4.84 2.71 8.03
C ASP A 226 -4.09 2.26 6.77
N ALA A 227 -2.82 1.89 6.94
CA ALA A 227 -1.97 1.41 5.86
C ALA A 227 -2.48 0.10 5.23
N SER A 228 -3.31 -0.68 5.95
CA SER A 228 -3.98 -1.88 5.44
C SER A 228 -4.84 -1.58 4.21
N GLY A 229 -5.43 -0.38 4.12
CA GLY A 229 -6.18 0.07 2.96
C GLY A 229 -5.33 0.17 1.69
N ARG A 230 -4.03 0.47 1.82
CA ARG A 230 -3.10 0.49 0.67
C ARG A 230 -2.86 -0.92 0.12
N VAL A 231 -2.70 -1.89 1.01
CA VAL A 231 -2.47 -3.30 0.64
C VAL A 231 -3.66 -3.83 -0.15
N SER A 232 -4.88 -3.64 0.36
CA SER A 232 -6.10 -4.10 -0.34
C SER A 232 -6.24 -3.51 -1.75
N VAL A 233 -6.00 -2.21 -1.92
CA VAL A 233 -6.09 -1.57 -3.24
C VAL A 233 -4.96 -2.03 -4.18
N ALA A 234 -3.77 -2.26 -3.62
CA ALA A 234 -2.63 -2.77 -4.40
C ALA A 234 -2.87 -4.21 -4.87
N ASP A 235 -3.46 -5.07 -4.03
CA ASP A 235 -3.79 -6.46 -4.36
C ASP A 235 -4.90 -6.52 -5.42
N ASP A 236 -5.97 -5.73 -5.26
CA ASP A 236 -7.06 -5.63 -6.23
C ASP A 236 -6.55 -5.20 -7.62
N LEU A 237 -5.71 -4.15 -7.67
CA LEU A 237 -5.15 -3.68 -8.93
C LEU A 237 -4.20 -4.71 -9.54
N ASN A 238 -3.37 -5.36 -8.72
CA ASN A 238 -2.45 -6.39 -9.19
C ASN A 238 -3.21 -7.59 -9.78
N ALA A 239 -4.28 -8.04 -9.11
CA ALA A 239 -5.15 -9.11 -9.60
C ALA A 239 -5.85 -8.75 -10.92
N ALA A 240 -6.15 -7.48 -11.17
CA ALA A 240 -6.76 -7.02 -12.41
C ALA A 240 -5.78 -6.82 -13.57
N ILE A 241 -4.48 -6.75 -13.30
CA ILE A 241 -3.44 -6.70 -14.33
C ILE A 241 -3.08 -8.11 -14.83
N LEU A 242 -3.21 -9.13 -13.97
CA LEU A 242 -2.98 -10.54 -14.25
C LEU A 242 -4.15 -11.18 -15.02
#